data_AF-A0A935QXT5-F1
#
_entry.id   AF-A0A935QXT5-F1
#
_cell.length_a   1.000
_cell.length_b   1.000
_cell.length_c   1.000
_cell.angle_alpha   90.00
_cell.angle_beta   90.00
_cell.angle_gamma   90.00
#
_symmetry.space_group_name_H-M   'P 1'
#
loop_
_entity.id
_entity.type
_entity.pdbx_description
1 polymer ?
#
loop_
_entity_poly.entity_id
_entity_poly.type
_entity_poly.pdbx_seq_one_letter_code
_entity_poly.pdbx_strand_id
1 'polypeptide(L)'
;MTTPPHRAGLTEGPVARQLLGLAAPMVAGVLSVILLAAIDTYFVGKLGADALAAISFTFPVVALIANLTIGLSIGATAAIARAIGTGRESEVKRLTTDALLLAGPSSCSPR
;
A
#
# COMPACT_ATOMS: atom_id res chain seq x y z
N MET A 1 -3.29 -11.57 29.21
CA MET A 1 -3.73 -12.48 28.12
C MET A 1 -2.78 -12.24 26.95
N THR A 2 -1.60 -12.86 27.00
CA THR A 2 -0.54 -12.71 26.01
C THR A 2 -0.74 -13.77 24.95
N THR A 3 -1.32 -13.41 23.81
CA THR A 3 -1.35 -14.31 22.65
C THR A 3 0.10 -14.62 22.26
N PRO A 4 0.52 -15.89 22.24
CA PRO A 4 1.87 -16.23 21.78
C PRO A 4 2.02 -15.77 20.33
N PRO A 5 3.20 -15.24 19.93
CA PRO A 5 3.44 -14.90 18.54
C PRO A 5 3.31 -16.19 17.71
N HIS A 6 2.29 -16.23 16.85
CA HIS A 6 2.17 -17.28 15.86
C HIS A 6 3.36 -17.14 14.92
N ARG A 7 4.46 -17.85 15.24
CA ARG A 7 5.60 -18.01 14.36
C ARG A 7 5.09 -18.82 13.17
N ALA A 8 4.60 -18.14 12.14
CA ALA A 8 4.49 -18.74 10.83
C ALA A 8 5.90 -19.28 10.53
N GLY A 9 6.07 -20.59 10.60
CA GLY A 9 7.30 -21.26 10.21
C GLY A 9 7.50 -21.04 8.72
N LEU A 10 8.05 -19.89 8.35
CA LEU A 10 8.47 -19.55 6.99
C LEU A 10 9.87 -20.10 6.67
N THR A 11 10.51 -20.69 7.68
CA THR A 11 11.86 -21.28 7.64
C THR A 11 11.87 -22.79 7.80
N GLU A 12 10.71 -23.43 8.00
CA GLU A 12 10.59 -24.87 8.14
C GLU A 12 9.83 -25.42 6.93
N GLY A 13 10.55 -26.12 6.05
CA GLY A 13 10.00 -26.74 4.82
C GLY A 13 10.65 -26.24 3.52
N PRO A 14 10.26 -26.82 2.37
CA PRO A 14 10.79 -26.43 1.07
C PRO A 14 10.38 -24.99 0.73
N VAL A 15 11.36 -24.08 0.80
CA VAL A 15 11.25 -22.63 0.56
C VAL A 15 10.39 -22.29 -0.66
N ALA A 16 10.48 -23.08 -1.73
CA ALA A 16 9.70 -22.88 -2.96
C ALA A 16 8.18 -22.93 -2.73
N ARG A 17 7.68 -23.83 -1.86
CA ARG A 17 6.24 -23.98 -1.61
C ARG A 17 5.67 -22.85 -0.73
N GLN A 18 6.43 -22.39 0.26
CA GLN A 18 6.05 -21.19 1.03
C GLN A 18 6.09 -19.93 0.16
N LEU A 19 7.15 -19.76 -0.64
CA LEU A 19 7.25 -18.63 -1.56
C LEU A 19 6.07 -18.61 -2.53
N LEU A 20 5.70 -19.75 -3.13
CA LEU A 20 4.53 -19.83 -4.01
C LEU A 20 3.22 -19.55 -3.26
N GLY A 21 3.07 -20.02 -2.02
CA GLY A 21 1.89 -19.76 -1.19
C GLY A 21 1.69 -18.29 -0.85
N LEU A 22 2.77 -17.52 -0.68
CA LEU A 22 2.71 -16.07 -0.48
C LEU A 22 2.66 -15.27 -1.79
N ALA A 23 3.39 -15.72 -2.82
CA ALA A 23 3.44 -15.03 -4.10
C ALA A 23 2.11 -15.13 -4.87
N ALA A 24 1.41 -16.26 -4.78
CA ALA A 24 0.13 -16.46 -5.46
C ALA A 24 -0.93 -15.38 -5.12
N PRO A 25 -1.27 -15.11 -3.83
CA PRO A 25 -2.23 -14.07 -3.49
C PRO A 25 -1.73 -12.65 -3.83
N MET A 26 -0.42 -12.40 -3.70
CA MET A 26 0.19 -11.14 -4.11
C MET A 26 0.01 -10.86 -5.61
N VAL A 27 0.35 -11.84 -6.45
CA VAL A 27 0.21 -11.72 -7.91
C VAL A 27 -1.25 -11.56 -8.30
N ALA A 28 -2.16 -12.34 -7.72
CA ALA A 28 -3.60 -12.18 -7.96
C ALA A 28 -4.10 -10.78 -7.59
N GLY A 29 -3.63 -10.22 -6.48
CA GLY A 29 -3.96 -8.85 -6.06
C GLY A 29 -3.47 -7.80 -7.05
N VAL A 30 -2.20 -7.87 -7.45
CA VAL A 30 -1.62 -6.92 -8.41
C VAL A 30 -2.31 -7.02 -9.79
N LEU A 31 -2.60 -8.24 -10.26
CA LEU A 31 -3.36 -8.45 -11.50
C LEU A 31 -4.75 -7.82 -11.44
N SER A 32 -5.43 -7.93 -10.31
CA SER A 32 -6.75 -7.33 -10.10
C SER A 32 -6.71 -5.81 -10.17
N VAL A 33 -5.69 -5.19 -9.54
CA VAL A 33 -5.50 -3.73 -9.59
C VAL A 33 -5.24 -3.24 -11.02
N ILE A 34 -4.39 -3.94 -11.76
CA ILE A 34 -4.09 -3.60 -13.17
C ILE A 34 -5.35 -3.76 -14.03
N LEU A 35 -6.14 -4.80 -13.81
CA LEU A 35 -7.38 -5.04 -14.55
C LEU A 35 -8.41 -3.94 -14.29
N LEU A 36 -8.58 -3.51 -13.04
CA LEU A 36 -9.47 -2.39 -12.70
C LEU A 36 -9.03 -1.10 -13.40
N ALA A 37 -7.73 -0.76 -13.35
CA ALA A 37 -7.21 0.41 -14.03
C ALA A 37 -7.45 0.37 -15.56
N ALA A 38 -7.34 -0.81 -16.18
CA ALA A 38 -7.62 -1.00 -17.60
C ALA A 38 -9.12 -0.86 -17.93
N ILE A 39 -9.99 -1.44 -17.11
CA ILE A 39 -11.45 -1.34 -17.25
C ILE A 39 -11.90 0.11 -17.08
N ASP A 40 -11.42 0.80 -16.05
CA ASP A 40 -11.73 2.21 -15.79
C ASP A 40 -11.36 3.05 -17.01
N THR A 41 -10.15 2.87 -17.55
CA THR A 41 -9.68 3.56 -18.76
C THR A 41 -10.54 3.24 -19.99
N TYR A 42 -10.96 1.98 -20.16
CA TYR A 42 -11.79 1.54 -21.29
C TYR A 42 -13.20 2.15 -21.24
N PHE A 43 -13.86 2.14 -20.07
CA PHE A 43 -15.17 2.75 -19.90
C PHE A 43 -15.11 4.26 -20.03
N VAL A 44 -14.11 4.90 -19.42
CA VAL A 44 -13.81 6.32 -19.59
C VAL A 44 -13.64 6.71 -21.07
N GLY A 45 -12.90 5.89 -21.84
CA GLY A 45 -12.70 6.12 -23.27
C GLY A 45 -13.97 6.02 -24.12
N LYS A 46 -15.01 5.32 -23.63
CA LYS A 46 -16.30 5.16 -24.31
C LYS A 46 -17.27 6.34 -24.12
N LEU A 47 -17.01 7.29 -23.21
CA LEU A 47 -17.90 8.46 -22.98
C LEU A 47 -17.81 9.57 -24.06
N GLY A 48 -16.95 9.43 -25.08
CA GLY A 48 -16.90 10.32 -26.25
C GLY A 48 -15.65 11.22 -26.33
N ALA A 49 -15.34 11.71 -27.53
CA ALA A 49 -14.10 12.46 -27.84
C ALA A 49 -13.87 13.71 -26.97
N ASP A 50 -14.94 14.38 -26.54
CA ASP A 50 -14.85 15.54 -25.63
C ASP A 50 -14.50 15.14 -24.19
N ALA A 51 -14.99 13.99 -23.71
CA ALA A 51 -14.66 13.47 -22.38
C ALA A 51 -13.21 12.93 -22.32
N LEU A 52 -12.72 12.35 -23.41
CA LEU A 52 -11.34 11.85 -23.51
C LEU A 52 -10.31 12.98 -23.59
N ALA A 53 -10.65 14.10 -24.25
CA ALA A 53 -9.82 15.30 -24.28
C ALA A 53 -9.68 15.95 -22.89
N ALA A 54 -10.76 16.03 -22.11
CA ALA A 54 -10.74 16.55 -20.74
C ALA A 54 -9.91 15.66 -19.77
N ILE A 55 -9.94 14.35 -19.98
CA ILE A 55 -9.20 13.39 -19.15
C ILE A 55 -7.70 13.41 -19.46
N SER A 56 -7.32 13.63 -20.71
CA SER A 56 -5.92 13.81 -21.10
C SER A 56 -5.25 15.00 -20.39
N PHE A 57 -6.04 16.02 -20.01
CA PHE A 57 -5.57 17.17 -19.25
C PHE A 57 -5.47 16.89 -17.73
N THR A 58 -6.32 15.99 -17.21
CA THR A 58 -6.36 15.63 -15.79
C THR A 58 -5.40 14.49 -15.45
N PHE A 59 -5.07 13.64 -16.43
CA PHE A 59 -4.15 12.49 -16.30
C PHE A 59 -2.78 12.87 -15.73
N PRO A 60 -2.08 13.93 -16.20
CA PRO A 60 -0.79 14.34 -15.63
C PRO A 60 -0.91 14.82 -14.18
N VAL A 61 -2.00 15.50 -13.84
CA VAL A 61 -2.24 16.04 -12.49
C VAL A 61 -2.51 14.90 -11.51
N VAL A 62 -3.39 13.96 -11.88
CA VAL A 62 -3.68 12.77 -11.07
C VAL A 62 -2.44 11.89 -10.95
N ALA A 63 -1.70 11.68 -12.03
CA ALA A 63 -0.43 10.95 -11.99
C ALA A 63 0.58 11.61 -11.06
N LEU A 64 0.70 12.94 -11.07
CA LEU A 64 1.58 13.66 -10.15
C LEU A 64 1.19 13.45 -8.69
N ILE A 65 -0.11 13.60 -8.36
CA ILE A 65 -0.63 13.39 -7.00
C ILE A 65 -0.46 11.92 -6.57
N ALA A 66 -0.71 10.97 -7.46
CA ALA A 66 -0.53 9.54 -7.20
C ALA A 66 0.94 9.21 -6.91
N ASN A 67 1.88 9.72 -7.72
CA ASN A 67 3.31 9.52 -7.50
C ASN A 67 3.79 10.14 -6.18
N LEU A 68 3.31 11.33 -5.82
CA LEU A 68 3.60 11.96 -4.52
C LEU A 68 3.05 11.13 -3.36
N THR A 69 1.82 10.65 -3.47
CA THR A 69 1.16 9.82 -2.44
C THR A 69 1.91 8.50 -2.23
N ILE A 70 2.26 7.82 -3.32
CA ILE A 70 3.03 6.57 -3.28
C ILE A 70 4.43 6.83 -2.68
N GLY A 71 5.09 7.92 -3.08
CA GLY A 71 6.39 8.31 -2.55
C GLY A 71 6.38 8.54 -1.04
N LEU A 72 5.40 9.30 -0.53
CA LEU A 72 5.22 9.51 0.91
C LEU A 72 4.92 8.18 1.64
N SER A 73 4.08 7.33 1.07
CA SER A 73 3.70 6.04 1.67
C SER A 73 4.89 5.10 1.82
N ILE A 74 5.73 5.01 0.77
CA ILE A 74 6.96 4.20 0.80
C ILE A 74 7.97 4.81 1.78
N GLY A 75 8.13 6.14 1.79
CA GLY A 75 9.03 6.84 2.70
C GLY A 75 8.67 6.64 4.18
N ALA A 76 7.37 6.74 4.51
CA ALA A 76 6.85 6.47 5.85
C ALA A 76 7.10 5.01 6.25
N THR A 77 6.79 4.06 5.36
CA THR A 77 7.03 2.63 5.59
C THR A 77 8.51 2.34 5.84
N ALA A 78 9.42 2.97 5.08
CA ALA A 78 10.86 2.81 5.26
C ALA A 78 11.35 3.41 6.59
N ALA A 79 10.78 4.53 7.04
CA ALA A 79 11.09 5.11 8.34
C ALA A 79 10.64 4.20 9.49
N ILE A 80 9.42 3.65 9.40
CA ILE A 80 8.87 2.70 10.38
C ILE A 80 9.71 1.41 10.39
N ALA A 81 10.06 0.86 9.23
CA ALA A 81 10.88 -0.35 9.13
C ALA A 81 12.26 -0.17 9.78
N ARG A 82 12.90 0.99 9.62
CA ARG A 82 14.16 1.32 10.31
C ARG A 82 13.99 1.41 11.83
N ALA A 83 12.93 2.07 12.30
CA ALA A 83 12.64 2.17 13.74
C ALA A 83 12.43 0.79 14.36
N ILE A 84 11.68 -0.10 13.69
CA ILE A 84 11.49 -1.51 14.09
C ILE A 84 12.84 -2.23 14.16
N GLY A 85 13.69 -2.07 13.14
CA GLY A 85 15.01 -2.70 13.07
C GLY A 85 15.97 -2.27 14.19
N THR A 86 15.81 -1.07 14.76
CA THR A 86 16.63 -0.58 15.88
C THR A 86 16.13 -0.99 17.28
N GLY A 87 15.05 -1.77 17.38
CA GLY A 87 14.56 -2.33 18.65
C GLY A 87 13.92 -1.31 19.61
N ARG A 88 13.66 -0.07 19.16
CA ARG A 88 13.04 0.98 19.98
C ARG A 88 11.52 0.98 19.80
N GLU A 89 10.84 0.03 20.43
CA GLU A 89 9.38 -0.14 20.31
C GLU A 89 8.57 1.13 20.70
N SER A 90 9.08 1.94 21.63
CA SER A 90 8.45 3.22 22.01
C SER A 90 8.49 4.26 20.88
N GLU A 91 9.58 4.27 20.11
CA GLU A 91 9.76 5.15 18.95
C GLU A 91 8.93 4.66 17.76
N VAL A 92 8.83 3.34 17.56
CA VAL A 92 7.94 2.72 16.56
C VAL A 92 6.49 3.09 16.81
N LYS A 93 6.01 3.01 18.06
CA LYS A 93 4.64 3.40 18.40
C LYS A 93 4.38 4.86 18.05
N ARG A 94 5.27 5.78 18.46
CA ARG A 94 5.12 7.21 18.16
C ARG A 94 5.13 7.50 16.67
N LEU A 95 6.09 6.94 15.92
CA LEU A 95 6.18 7.13 14.47
C LEU A 95 4.97 6.56 13.72
N THR A 96 4.45 5.42 14.18
CA THR A 96 3.23 4.83 13.60
C THR A 96 2.02 5.70 13.90
N THR A 97 1.90 6.24 15.12
CA THR A 97 0.83 7.18 15.48
C THR A 97 0.92 8.48 14.67
N ASP A 98 2.12 9.05 14.52
CA ASP A 98 2.35 10.28 13.75
C ASP A 98 2.08 10.06 12.26
N ALA A 99 2.52 8.94 11.68
CA ALA A 99 2.24 8.60 10.29
C ALA A 99 0.75 8.34 10.05
N LEU A 100 0.07 7.69 11.00
CA LEU A 100 -1.38 7.46 10.92
C LEU A 100 -2.17 8.77 11.09
N LEU A 101 -1.71 9.69 11.94
CA LEU A 101 -2.27 11.05 12.08
C LEU A 101 -2.06 11.90 10.81
N LEU A 102 -0.90 11.75 10.14
CA LEU A 102 -0.65 12.42 8.88
C LEU A 102 -1.49 11.84 7.73
N ALA A 103 -1.76 10.53 7.76
CA ALA A 103 -2.46 9.80 6.71
C ALA A 103 -4.00 9.78 6.88
N GLY A 104 -4.51 9.87 8.10
CA GLY A 104 -5.93 9.91 8.41
C GLY A 104 -6.32 11.26 9.01
N PRO A 105 -7.18 12.09 8.37
CA PRO A 105 -7.45 13.44 8.84
C PRO A 105 -8.26 13.51 10.16
N SER A 106 -8.72 12.39 10.72
CA SER A 106 -9.51 12.43 11.96
C SER A 106 -9.83 11.02 12.45
N SER A 107 -9.74 10.80 13.76
CA SER A 107 -10.02 9.56 14.51
C SER A 107 -8.89 8.52 14.44
N CYS A 108 -8.35 7.98 15.51
CA CYS A 108 -8.87 7.82 16.87
C CYS A 108 -7.68 7.85 17.82
N SER A 109 -7.75 8.68 18.86
CA SER A 109 -6.81 8.71 19.99
C SER A 109 -7.05 7.46 20.85
N PRO A 110 -6.12 6.50 20.97
CA PRO A 110 -6.13 5.57 22.07
C PRO A 110 -5.21 6.15 23.16
N ARG A 111 -5.82 6.55 24.28
CA ARG A 111 -5.08 6.55 25.55
C ARG A 111 -4.55 5.15 25.83
#